data_AF-A0A7X1LPP1-F1
#
_entry.id   AF-A0A7X1LPP1-F1
#
_cell.length_a   1.000
_cell.length_b   1.000
_cell.length_c   1.000
_cell.angle_alpha   90.00
_cell.angle_beta   90.00
_cell.angle_gamma   90.00
#
_symmetry.space_group_name_H-M   'P 1'
#
loop_
_entity.id
_entity.type
_entity.pdbx_description
1 polymer ?
#
loop_
_entity_poly.entity_id
_entity_poly.type
_entity_poly.pdbx_seq_one_letter_code
_entity_poly.pdbx_strand_id
1 'polypeptide(L)'
;MTDVVDSDELLRRIQRARACAQEEERRWRDRRERLGPAEPEAAREAAGRVLAYEVVGRVLDEILTPGRHPRPSTTATASEAGHRE
;
A
#
# COMPACT_ATOMS: atom_id res chain seq x y z
N MET A 1 16.15 23.37 -11.75
CA MET A 1 17.33 22.47 -11.73
C MET A 1 17.03 21.41 -10.70
N THR A 2 16.67 20.20 -11.12
CA THR A 2 16.67 19.06 -10.18
C THR A 2 18.13 18.75 -9.90
N ASP A 3 18.58 19.04 -8.68
CA ASP A 3 19.90 18.62 -8.21
C ASP A 3 20.03 17.11 -8.45
N VAL A 4 21.13 16.69 -9.06
CA VAL A 4 21.41 15.28 -9.25
C VAL A 4 21.59 14.67 -7.86
N VAL A 5 20.62 13.86 -7.44
CA VAL A 5 20.61 13.25 -6.12
C VAL A 5 21.47 11.98 -6.18
N ASP A 6 22.42 11.84 -5.25
CA ASP A 6 23.19 10.61 -5.09
C ASP A 6 22.26 9.42 -4.77
N SER A 7 22.64 8.24 -5.24
CA SER A 7 21.90 6.99 -4.98
C SER A 7 21.68 6.72 -3.49
N ASP A 8 22.63 7.10 -2.63
CA ASP A 8 22.49 6.97 -1.18
C ASP A 8 21.40 7.89 -0.62
N GLU A 9 21.27 9.08 -1.17
CA GLU A 9 20.23 10.02 -0.77
C GLU A 9 18.84 9.57 -1.27
N LEU A 10 18.76 8.99 -2.46
CA LEU A 10 17.53 8.32 -2.93
C LEU A 10 17.16 7.15 -2.01
N LEU A 11 18.11 6.29 -1.67
CA LEU A 11 17.89 5.17 -0.76
C LEU A 11 17.39 5.63 0.61
N ARG A 12 18.03 6.66 1.20
CA ARG A 12 17.60 7.25 2.47
C ARG A 12 16.16 7.77 2.40
N ARG A 13 15.78 8.45 1.31
CA ARG A 13 14.41 8.96 1.13
C ARG A 13 13.38 7.85 1.01
N ILE A 14 13.69 6.80 0.25
CA ILE A 14 12.81 5.64 0.08
C ILE A 14 12.63 4.91 1.42
N GLN A 15 13.72 4.68 2.16
CA GLN A 15 13.66 4.07 3.49
C GLN A 15 12.85 4.92 4.48
N ARG A 16 13.01 6.24 4.44
CA ARG A 16 12.19 7.16 5.26
C ARG A 16 10.72 7.11 4.89
N ALA A 17 10.38 7.09 3.60
CA ALA A 17 9.02 6.95 3.13
C ALA A 17 8.40 5.62 3.58
N ARG A 18 9.17 4.53 3.55
CA ARG A 18 8.76 3.21 4.03
C ARG A 18 8.47 3.21 5.53
N ALA A 19 9.34 3.81 6.33
CA ALA A 19 9.12 3.95 7.77
C ALA A 19 7.85 4.76 8.08
N CYS A 20 7.65 5.86 7.35
CA CYS A 20 6.44 6.68 7.44
C CYS A 20 5.17 5.89 7.09
N ALA A 21 5.18 5.12 5.99
CA ALA A 21 4.03 4.31 5.60
C ALA A 21 3.68 3.26 6.68
N GLN A 22 4.68 2.60 7.27
CA GLN A 22 4.46 1.63 8.35
C GLN A 22 3.93 2.28 9.64
N GLU A 23 4.38 3.49 9.96
CA GLU A 23 3.90 4.23 11.13
C GLU A 23 2.44 4.67 10.96
N GLU A 24 2.09 5.22 9.79
CA GLU A 24 0.72 5.60 9.48
C GLU A 24 -0.20 4.39 9.39
N GLU A 25 0.22 3.27 8.79
CA GLU A 25 -0.54 2.02 8.79
C GLU A 25 -0.92 1.60 10.22
N ARG A 26 0.07 1.56 11.13
CA ARG A 26 -0.17 1.22 12.54
C ARG A 26 -1.13 2.20 13.19
N ARG A 27 -0.92 3.50 12.99
CA ARG A 27 -1.77 4.56 13.55
C ARG A 27 -3.23 4.41 13.10
N TRP A 28 -3.47 4.13 11.83
CA TRP A 28 -4.82 3.95 11.29
C TRP A 28 -5.45 2.63 11.72
N ARG A 29 -4.64 1.57 11.91
CA ARG A 29 -5.09 0.30 12.48
C ARG A 29 -5.56 0.48 13.93
N ASP A 30 -4.74 1.12 14.77
CA ASP A 30 -5.09 1.44 16.16
C ASP A 30 -6.35 2.32 16.23
N ARG A 31 -6.48 3.28 15.32
CA ARG A 31 -7.68 4.12 15.23
C ARG A 31 -8.91 3.31 14.85
N ARG A 32 -8.80 2.43 13.86
CA ARG A 32 -9.89 1.55 13.43
C ARG A 32 -10.38 0.65 14.56
N GLU A 33 -9.47 0.11 15.37
CA GLU A 33 -9.81 -0.74 16.52
C GLU A 33 -10.56 0.03 17.62
N ARG A 34 -10.30 1.32 17.76
CA ARG A 34 -11.02 2.20 18.70
C ARG A 34 -12.38 2.66 18.16
N LEU A 35 -12.59 2.60 16.85
CA LEU A 35 -13.85 2.97 16.22
C LEU A 35 -14.84 1.81 16.36
N GLY A 36 -15.89 2.04 17.16
CA GLY A 36 -16.93 1.05 17.40
C GLY A 36 -18.04 1.06 16.34
N PRO A 37 -19.09 0.22 16.53
CA PRO A 37 -20.26 0.14 15.65
C PRO A 37 -21.03 1.46 15.49
N ALA A 38 -20.82 2.42 16.40
CA ALA A 38 -21.43 3.74 16.38
C ALA A 38 -20.86 4.66 15.28
N GLU A 39 -19.66 4.36 14.77
CA GLU A 39 -18.96 5.18 13.77
C GLU A 39 -18.56 4.35 12.53
N PRO A 40 -19.54 3.74 11.83
CA PRO A 40 -19.26 2.79 10.75
C PRO A 40 -18.54 3.43 9.56
N GLU A 41 -18.82 4.70 9.27
CA GLU A 41 -18.17 5.40 8.15
C GLU A 41 -16.72 5.76 8.46
N ALA A 42 -16.43 6.23 9.67
CA ALA A 42 -15.05 6.46 10.11
C ALA A 42 -14.24 5.15 10.15
N ALA A 43 -14.88 4.04 10.54
CA ALA A 43 -14.24 2.72 10.53
C ALA A 43 -13.89 2.26 9.11
N ARG A 44 -14.74 2.55 8.11
CA ARG A 44 -14.46 2.29 6.68
C ARG A 44 -13.33 3.17 6.17
N GLU A 45 -13.33 4.46 6.48
CA GLU A 45 -12.23 5.35 6.10
C GLU A 45 -10.90 4.85 6.68
N ALA A 46 -10.87 4.50 7.97
CA ALA A 46 -9.69 3.98 8.62
C ALA A 46 -9.20 2.67 7.97
N ALA A 47 -10.11 1.77 7.59
CA ALA A 47 -9.77 0.55 6.84
C ALA A 47 -9.16 0.88 5.46
N GLY A 48 -9.72 1.85 4.73
CA GLY A 48 -9.18 2.31 3.46
C GLY A 48 -7.77 2.90 3.59
N ARG A 49 -7.52 3.68 4.65
CA ARG A 49 -6.19 4.25 4.95
C ARG A 49 -5.17 3.16 5.27
N VAL A 50 -5.54 2.16 6.07
CA VAL A 50 -4.66 1.00 6.35
C VAL A 50 -4.23 0.33 5.05
N LEU A 51 -5.20 -0.01 4.18
CA LEU A 51 -4.90 -0.63 2.89
C LEU A 51 -4.01 0.24 2.00
N ALA A 52 -4.25 1.55 1.97
CA ALA A 52 -3.44 2.48 1.18
C ALA A 52 -1.97 2.48 1.63
N TYR A 53 -1.71 2.58 2.94
CA TYR A 53 -0.35 2.57 3.46
C TYR A 53 0.34 1.20 3.32
N GLU A 54 -0.41 0.09 3.44
CA GLU A 54 0.09 -1.25 3.12
C GLU A 54 0.55 -1.37 1.66
N VAL A 55 -0.25 -0.87 0.71
CA VAL A 55 0.10 -0.87 -0.72
C VAL A 55 1.33 -0.03 -1.00
N VAL A 56 1.41 1.18 -0.43
CA VAL A 56 2.60 2.04 -0.54
C VAL A 56 3.84 1.30 0.02
N GLY A 57 3.72 0.67 1.19
CA GLY A 57 4.78 -0.14 1.77
C GLY A 57 5.27 -1.24 0.84
N ARG A 58 4.35 -1.98 0.19
CA ARG A 58 4.69 -3.03 -0.79
C ARG A 58 5.41 -2.49 -2.01
N VAL A 59 4.97 -1.36 -2.56
CA VAL A 59 5.63 -0.74 -3.72
C VAL A 59 7.05 -0.29 -3.35
N LEU A 60 7.23 0.34 -2.19
CA LEU A 60 8.57 0.75 -1.72
C LEU A 60 9.47 -0.46 -1.45
N ASP A 61 8.92 -1.53 -0.89
CA ASP A 61 9.62 -2.80 -0.69
C ASP A 61 10.09 -3.41 -2.02
N GLU A 62 9.26 -3.38 -3.06
CA GLU A 62 9.59 -3.89 -4.39
C GLU A 62 10.66 -3.03 -5.08
N ILE A 63 10.64 -1.71 -4.89
CA ILE A 63 11.69 -0.80 -5.37
C ILE A 63 13.04 -1.14 -4.69
N LEU A 64 13.03 -1.40 -3.38
CA LEU A 64 14.23 -1.75 -2.61
C LEU A 64 14.70 -3.19 -2.84
N THR A 65 13.77 -4.10 -3.10
CA THR A 65 14.02 -5.53 -3.22
C THR A 65 13.09 -6.09 -4.30
N PRO A 66 13.50 -6.01 -5.57
CA PRO A 66 12.70 -6.53 -6.68
C PRO A 66 12.41 -8.03 -6.52
N GLY A 67 11.18 -8.43 -6.77
CA GLY A 67 10.68 -9.80 -6.62
C GLY A 67 10.26 -10.17 -5.18
N ARG A 68 10.26 -9.22 -4.24
CA ARG A 68 9.87 -9.48 -2.86
C ARG A 68 8.38 -9.78 -2.73
N HIS A 69 7.55 -9.11 -3.52
CA HIS A 69 6.11 -9.33 -3.52
C HIS A 69 5.69 -10.06 -4.79
N PRO A 70 4.88 -11.14 -4.70
CA PRO A 70 4.33 -11.75 -5.89
C PRO A 70 3.53 -10.70 -6.64
N ARG A 71 3.81 -10.54 -7.93
CA ARG A 71 3.00 -9.65 -8.77
C ARG A 71 1.55 -10.09 -8.64
N PRO A 72 0.59 -9.18 -8.40
CA PRO A 72 -0.81 -9.54 -8.46
C PRO A 72 -1.05 -10.08 -9.86
N SER A 73 -1.26 -11.39 -9.98
CA SER A 73 -1.62 -12.00 -11.24
C SER A 73 -2.97 -11.45 -11.64
N THR A 74 -3.00 -10.55 -12.63
CA THR A 74 -4.23 -9.97 -13.21
C THR A 74 -5.00 -11.04 -14.02
N THR A 75 -5.16 -12.25 -13.49
CA THR A 75 -5.71 -13.39 -14.20
C THR A 75 -6.93 -13.91 -13.45
N ALA A 76 -8.01 -13.14 -13.44
CA ALA A 76 -9.33 -13.62 -13.02
C ALA A 76 -10.49 -12.72 -13.53
N THR A 77 -10.49 -12.28 -14.79
CA THR A 77 -11.69 -11.68 -15.43
C THR A 77 -11.74 -11.90 -16.95
N ALA A 78 -11.29 -13.05 -17.46
CA ALA A 78 -11.44 -13.39 -18.88
C ALA A 78 -11.90 -14.85 -19.10
N SER A 79 -12.72 -15.38 -18.20
CA SER A 79 -13.33 -16.72 -18.32
C SER A 79 -14.85 -16.71 -18.10
N GLU A 80 -15.55 -15.67 -18.55
CA GLU A 80 -17.03 -15.66 -18.62
C GLU A 80 -17.51 -14.91 -19.86
N ALA A 81 -17.26 -15.47 -21.04
CA ALA A 81 -18.04 -15.19 -22.24
C ALA A 81 -18.04 -16.46 -23.11
N GLY A 82 -18.65 -17.51 -22.56
CA GLY A 82 -19.02 -18.68 -23.32
C GLY A 82 -19.98 -18.28 -24.44
N HIS A 83 -19.52 -18.48 -25.67
CA HIS A 83 -20.16 -19.38 -26.64
C HIS A 83 -21.69 -19.36 -26.61
N ARG A 84 -22.28 -18.41 -27.33
CA ARG A 84 -23.62 -18.54 -27.93
C ARG A 84 -23.47 -18.20 -29.41
N GLU A 85 -23.25 -19.25 -30.20
CA GLU A 85 -23.63 -19.28 -31.63
C GLU A 85 -25.03 -19.87 -31.76
#